data_AF-A0A1Y4MPD6-F1
#
_entry.id   AF-A0A1Y4MPD6-F1
#
_cell.length_a   1.000
_cell.length_b   1.000
_cell.length_c   1.000
_cell.angle_alpha   90.00
_cell.angle_beta   90.00
_cell.angle_gamma   90.00
#
_symmetry.space_group_name_H-M   'P 1'
#
loop_
_entity.id
_entity.type
_entity.pdbx_description
1 polymer ?
#
loop_
_entity_poly.entity_id
_entity_poly.type
_entity_poly.pdbx_seq_one_letter_code
_entity_poly.pdbx_strand_id
1 'polypeptide(L)'
;MLENISNLMNEIDKLDDVEFAEDATNLVKDMISDAIAYVSRVCDSESVRIWFSNSKSMSIEDSKFSQEQLEILRRNVHNSFIGLVDSVNRLCDRIGCKAVWDKTANRVEYAEFAFTIVSSLFTGRRI
;
A
#
# COMPACT_ATOMS: atom_id res chain seq x y z
N MET A 1 10.97 6.25 8.24
CA MET A 1 10.07 5.68 7.22
C MET A 1 8.67 6.25 7.39
N LEU A 2 7.92 5.91 8.44
CA LEU A 2 6.62 6.57 8.71
C LEU A 2 6.77 8.05 9.07
N GLU A 3 7.82 8.38 9.82
CA GLU A 3 8.24 9.76 10.08
C GLU A 3 8.47 10.55 8.77
N ASN A 4 8.86 9.88 7.69
CA ASN A 4 9.04 10.55 6.40
C ASN A 4 7.69 10.91 5.77
N ILE A 5 6.64 10.10 6.00
CA ILE A 5 5.27 10.42 5.58
C ILE A 5 4.75 11.62 6.38
N SER A 6 4.95 11.62 7.70
CA SER A 6 4.58 12.76 8.54
C SER A 6 5.30 14.03 8.13
N ASN A 7 6.61 13.94 7.87
CA ASN A 7 7.42 15.06 7.42
C ASN A 7 6.96 15.56 6.05
N LEU A 8 6.65 14.67 5.11
CA LEU A 8 6.07 15.03 3.82
C LEU A 8 4.77 15.80 4.00
N MET A 9 3.84 15.30 4.82
CA MET A 9 2.58 16.00 5.10
C MET A 9 2.80 17.40 5.68
N ASN A 10 3.76 17.55 6.62
CA ASN A 10 4.12 18.85 7.18
C ASN A 10 4.74 19.80 6.14
N GLU A 11 5.48 19.29 5.17
CA GLU A 11 6.02 20.13 4.07
C GLU A 11 4.93 20.53 3.07
N ILE A 12 3.97 19.63 2.79
CA ILE A 12 2.80 19.93 1.95
C ILE A 12 1.97 21.06 2.58
N ASP A 13 1.75 21.04 3.91
CA ASP A 13 0.98 22.06 4.64
C ASP A 13 1.62 23.46 4.60
N LYS A 14 2.91 23.56 4.25
CA LYS A 14 3.65 24.84 4.14
C LYS A 14 3.63 25.42 2.73
N LEU A 15 3.06 24.72 1.75
CA LEU A 15 3.03 25.18 0.36
C LEU A 15 2.04 26.33 0.21
N ASP A 16 2.48 27.42 -0.43
CA ASP A 16 1.64 28.59 -0.73
C ASP A 16 0.62 28.30 -1.84
N ASP A 17 0.91 27.34 -2.72
CA ASP A 17 0.03 26.89 -3.80
C ASP A 17 -0.98 25.88 -3.28
N VAL A 18 -2.19 26.37 -3.01
CA VAL A 18 -3.30 25.59 -2.40
C VAL A 18 -3.76 24.43 -3.29
N GLU A 19 -3.85 24.65 -4.61
CA GLU A 19 -4.30 23.61 -5.54
C GLU A 19 -3.28 22.48 -5.60
N PHE A 20 -1.99 22.84 -5.71
CA PHE A 20 -0.91 21.86 -5.68
C PHE A 20 -0.82 21.12 -4.34
N ALA A 21 -1.04 21.82 -3.21
CA ALA A 21 -1.04 21.20 -1.88
C ALA A 21 -2.18 20.19 -1.70
N GLU A 22 -3.36 20.50 -2.23
CA GLU A 22 -4.51 19.58 -2.22
C GLU A 22 -4.23 18.33 -3.05
N ASP A 23 -3.73 18.50 -4.28
CA ASP A 23 -3.35 17.38 -5.16
C ASP A 23 -2.26 16.50 -4.52
N ALA A 24 -1.23 17.12 -3.92
CA ALA A 24 -0.17 16.43 -3.20
C ALA A 24 -0.71 15.63 -2.01
N THR A 25 -1.63 16.23 -1.24
CA THR A 25 -2.30 15.57 -0.11
C THR A 25 -3.11 14.36 -0.58
N ASN A 26 -3.87 14.51 -1.67
CA ASN A 26 -4.68 13.43 -2.22
C ASN A 26 -3.80 12.28 -2.73
N LEU A 27 -2.67 12.58 -3.36
CA LEU A 27 -1.71 11.55 -3.78
C LEU A 27 -1.17 10.72 -2.60
N VAL A 28 -0.86 11.35 -1.46
CA VAL A 28 -0.42 10.65 -0.25
C VAL A 28 -1.55 9.80 0.34
N LYS A 29 -2.79 10.32 0.36
CA LYS A 29 -3.97 9.56 0.81
C LYS A 29 -4.24 8.34 -0.07
N ASP A 30 -4.09 8.47 -1.38
CA ASP A 30 -4.27 7.36 -2.32
C ASP A 30 -3.21 6.28 -2.06
N MET A 31 -1.95 6.66 -1.86
CA MET A 31 -0.88 5.71 -1.50
C MET A 31 -1.21 4.93 -0.22
N ILE A 32 -1.70 5.61 0.83
CA ILE A 32 -2.10 4.96 2.10
C ILE A 32 -3.31 4.05 1.87
N SER A 33 -4.28 4.48 1.07
CA SER A 33 -5.47 3.70 0.75
C SER A 33 -5.11 2.41 0.00
N ASP A 34 -4.17 2.48 -0.93
CA ASP A 34 -3.67 1.31 -1.67
C ASP A 34 -2.85 0.36 -0.78
N ALA A 35 -2.12 0.88 0.21
CA ALA A 35 -1.47 0.03 1.21
C ALA A 35 -2.50 -0.80 2.00
N ILE A 36 -3.59 -0.16 2.44
CA ILE A 36 -4.70 -0.82 3.14
C ILE A 36 -5.38 -1.85 2.24
N ALA A 37 -5.68 -1.47 1.00
CA ALA A 37 -6.30 -2.36 0.02
C ALA A 37 -5.40 -3.58 -0.25
N TYR A 38 -4.10 -3.38 -0.42
CA TYR A 38 -3.15 -4.46 -0.66
C TYR A 38 -3.11 -5.45 0.51
N VAL A 39 -2.93 -4.96 1.74
CA VAL A 39 -2.91 -5.82 2.95
C VAL A 39 -4.25 -6.56 3.11
N SER A 40 -5.37 -5.91 2.83
CA SER A 40 -6.69 -6.56 2.87
C SER A 40 -6.78 -7.71 1.86
N ARG A 41 -6.29 -7.52 0.63
CA ARG A 41 -6.26 -8.58 -0.39
C ARG A 41 -5.34 -9.74 -0.04
N VAL A 42 -4.24 -9.47 0.66
CA VAL A 42 -3.38 -10.53 1.21
C VAL A 42 -4.18 -11.35 2.23
N CYS A 43 -4.86 -10.70 3.18
CA CYS A 43 -5.70 -11.38 4.18
C CYS A 43 -6.83 -12.20 3.55
N ASP A 44 -7.53 -11.67 2.54
CA ASP A 44 -8.56 -12.39 1.79
C ASP A 44 -7.99 -13.67 1.15
N SER A 45 -6.86 -13.53 0.45
CA SER A 45 -6.19 -14.62 -0.27
C SER A 45 -5.73 -15.73 0.68
N GLU A 46 -5.09 -15.36 1.79
CA GLU A 46 -4.64 -16.31 2.81
C GLU A 46 -5.80 -16.98 3.54
N SER A 47 -6.86 -16.24 3.84
CA SER A 47 -8.08 -16.81 4.43
C SER A 47 -8.63 -17.91 3.54
N VAL A 48 -8.80 -17.62 2.25
CA VAL A 48 -9.32 -18.60 1.28
C VAL A 48 -8.41 -19.83 1.14
N ARG A 49 -7.09 -19.64 1.14
CA ARG A 49 -6.12 -20.77 1.21
C ARG A 49 -6.35 -21.65 2.44
N ILE A 50 -6.51 -21.05 3.62
CA ILE A 50 -6.76 -21.77 4.87
C ILE A 50 -8.08 -22.53 4.80
N TRP A 51 -9.16 -21.89 4.35
CA TRP A 51 -10.49 -22.53 4.24
C TRP A 51 -10.47 -23.73 3.29
N PHE A 52 -9.83 -23.61 2.12
CA PHE A 52 -9.77 -24.71 1.17
C PHE A 52 -8.86 -25.86 1.62
N SER A 53 -7.76 -25.57 2.32
CA SER A 53 -6.89 -26.63 2.85
C SER A 53 -7.61 -27.55 3.85
N ASN A 54 -8.68 -27.06 4.50
CA ASN A 54 -9.43 -27.77 5.53
C ASN A 54 -10.81 -28.27 5.07
N SER A 55 -11.25 -27.90 3.86
CA SER A 55 -12.56 -28.26 3.32
C SER A 55 -12.52 -29.62 2.61
N LYS A 56 -13.26 -30.61 3.11
CA LYS A 56 -13.47 -31.91 2.45
C LYS A 56 -14.54 -31.86 1.35
N SER A 57 -15.29 -30.77 1.24
CA SER A 57 -16.53 -30.71 0.45
C SER A 57 -16.43 -29.89 -0.83
N MET A 58 -15.26 -29.35 -1.17
CA MET A 58 -15.07 -28.55 -2.38
C MET A 58 -14.16 -29.23 -3.40
N SER A 59 -14.47 -29.06 -4.68
CA SER A 59 -13.64 -29.59 -5.75
C SER A 59 -12.29 -28.86 -5.81
N ILE A 60 -11.23 -29.59 -6.18
CA ILE A 60 -9.88 -29.03 -6.34
C ILE A 60 -9.85 -27.94 -7.42
N GLU A 61 -10.69 -28.07 -8.45
CA GLU A 61 -10.76 -27.13 -9.58
C GLU A 61 -11.38 -25.80 -9.16
N ASP A 62 -12.48 -25.82 -8.41
CA ASP A 62 -13.11 -24.60 -7.88
C ASP A 62 -12.16 -23.84 -6.95
N SER A 63 -11.42 -24.58 -6.12
CA SER A 63 -10.42 -24.01 -5.21
C SER A 63 -9.28 -23.31 -5.97
N LYS A 64 -8.75 -23.95 -7.02
CA LYS A 64 -7.68 -23.37 -7.85
C LYS A 64 -8.15 -22.12 -8.59
N PHE A 65 -9.35 -22.16 -9.15
CA PHE A 65 -9.92 -21.03 -9.88
C PHE A 65 -10.14 -19.81 -8.97
N SER A 66 -10.70 -20.01 -7.78
CA SER A 66 -10.87 -18.92 -6.80
C SER A 66 -9.52 -18.35 -6.32
N GLN A 67 -8.51 -19.20 -6.10
CA GLN A 67 -7.18 -18.72 -5.71
C GLN A 67 -6.51 -17.89 -6.80
N GLU A 68 -6.60 -18.30 -8.07
CA GLU A 68 -6.00 -17.57 -9.18
C GLU A 68 -6.60 -16.16 -9.34
N GLN A 69 -7.92 -16.03 -9.21
CA GLN A 69 -8.58 -14.72 -9.26
C GLN A 69 -8.10 -13.79 -8.15
N LEU A 70 -8.02 -14.30 -6.91
CA LEU A 70 -7.54 -13.51 -5.76
C LEU A 70 -6.08 -13.10 -5.93
N GLU A 71 -5.25 -13.97 -6.50
CA GLU A 71 -3.86 -13.69 -6.80
C GLU A 71 -3.69 -12.61 -7.88
N ILE A 72 -4.56 -12.58 -8.88
CA ILE A 72 -4.59 -11.50 -9.89
C ILE A 72 -4.97 -10.18 -9.23
N LEU A 73 -6.05 -10.16 -8.43
CA LEU A 73 -6.48 -8.95 -7.73
C LEU A 73 -5.40 -8.41 -6.78
N ARG A 74 -4.77 -9.30 -5.99
CA ARG A 74 -3.67 -8.96 -5.10
C ARG A 74 -2.49 -8.35 -5.87
N ARG A 75 -2.10 -8.94 -7.01
CA ARG A 75 -1.01 -8.43 -7.85
C ARG A 75 -1.32 -7.07 -8.45
N ASN A 76 -2.56 -6.85 -8.89
CA ASN A 76 -2.98 -5.57 -9.47
C ASN A 76 -2.90 -4.44 -8.44
N VAL A 77 -3.45 -4.66 -7.24
CA VAL A 77 -3.39 -3.66 -6.16
C VAL A 77 -1.94 -3.44 -5.71
N HIS A 78 -1.11 -4.49 -5.65
CA HIS A 78 0.31 -4.34 -5.33
C HIS A 78 1.06 -3.48 -6.36
N ASN A 79 0.80 -3.69 -7.65
CA ASN A 79 1.41 -2.87 -8.70
C ASN A 79 0.99 -1.41 -8.59
N SER A 80 -0.30 -1.16 -8.31
CA SER A 80 -0.84 0.18 -8.10
C SER A 80 -0.17 0.87 -6.91
N PHE A 81 -0.07 0.18 -5.77
CA PHE A 81 0.64 0.67 -4.60
C PHE A 81 2.10 1.05 -4.89
N ILE A 82 2.85 0.19 -5.60
CA ILE A 82 4.24 0.50 -6.00
C ILE A 82 4.29 1.79 -6.84
N GLY A 83 3.39 1.93 -7.82
CA GLY A 83 3.33 3.13 -8.67
C GLY A 83 3.01 4.41 -7.89
N LEU A 84 2.16 4.31 -6.87
CA LEU A 84 1.84 5.43 -5.98
C LEU A 84 3.02 5.80 -5.08
N VAL A 85 3.72 4.82 -4.51
CA VAL A 85 4.94 5.09 -3.71
C VAL A 85 5.99 5.82 -4.57
N ASP A 86 6.19 5.38 -5.80
CA ASP A 86 7.14 6.03 -6.72
C ASP A 86 6.69 7.46 -7.07
N SER A 87 5.38 7.67 -7.24
CA SER A 87 4.82 9.01 -7.50
C SER A 87 4.96 9.94 -6.30
N VAL A 88 4.73 9.43 -5.08
CA VAL A 88 4.95 10.17 -3.83
C VAL A 88 6.44 10.48 -3.63
N ASN A 89 7.35 9.56 -3.95
CA ASN A 89 8.78 9.84 -3.89
C ASN A 89 9.20 10.95 -4.88
N ARG A 90 8.62 10.99 -6.09
CA ARG A 90 8.85 12.10 -7.02
C ARG A 90 8.27 13.43 -6.51
N LEU A 91 7.15 13.38 -5.80
CA LEU A 91 6.61 14.54 -5.09
C LEU A 91 7.61 15.01 -4.01
N CYS A 92 8.18 14.09 -3.22
CA CYS A 92 9.22 14.42 -2.24
C CYS A 92 10.40 15.15 -2.88
N ASP A 93 10.91 14.63 -4.00
CA ASP A 93 12.01 15.26 -4.74
C ASP A 93 11.65 16.67 -5.22
N ARG A 94 10.41 16.85 -5.70
CA ARG A 94 9.91 18.15 -6.20
C ARG A 94 9.83 19.21 -5.10
N ILE A 95 9.43 18.84 -3.89
CA ILE A 95 9.28 19.79 -2.77
C ILE A 95 10.53 19.83 -1.86
N GLY A 96 11.57 19.06 -2.17
CA GLY A 96 12.85 19.08 -1.46
C GLY A 96 12.86 18.31 -0.14
N CYS A 97 12.00 17.30 0.02
CA CYS A 97 11.95 16.46 1.21
C CYS A 97 12.48 15.03 0.95
N LYS A 98 12.74 14.29 2.03
CA LYS A 98 13.26 12.92 1.91
C LYS A 98 12.15 11.99 1.41
N ALA A 99 12.49 11.10 0.47
CA ALA A 99 11.63 10.00 0.01
C ALA A 99 10.95 9.27 1.17
N VAL A 100 9.66 8.97 1.02
CA VAL A 100 8.89 8.22 2.03
C VAL A 100 9.41 6.80 2.20
N TRP A 101 9.98 6.26 1.12
CA TRP A 101 10.59 4.94 1.07
C TRP A 101 11.76 4.93 0.08
N ASP A 102 12.97 4.60 0.56
CA ASP A 102 14.25 4.72 -0.15
C ASP A 102 14.97 3.36 -0.32
N LYS A 103 14.26 2.25 -0.12
CA LYS A 103 14.82 0.91 -0.26
C LYS A 103 14.85 0.43 -1.73
N THR A 104 15.50 -0.72 -1.96
CA THR A 104 15.60 -1.36 -3.27
C THR A 104 14.23 -1.65 -3.88
N ALA A 105 14.11 -1.61 -5.21
CA ALA A 105 12.90 -1.93 -5.99
C ALA A 105 12.47 -3.43 -5.95
N ASN A 106 12.56 -4.06 -4.78
CA ASN A 106 12.10 -5.41 -4.53
C ASN A 106 10.63 -5.38 -4.09
N ARG A 107 9.79 -6.15 -4.79
CA ARG A 107 8.36 -6.28 -4.49
C ARG A 107 8.06 -6.73 -3.06
N VAL A 108 8.92 -7.56 -2.46
CA VAL A 108 8.74 -8.02 -1.08
C VAL A 108 8.87 -6.85 -0.10
N GLU A 109 9.84 -5.96 -0.33
CA GLU A 109 10.08 -4.80 0.53
C GLU A 109 8.93 -3.78 0.45
N TYR A 110 8.28 -3.64 -0.72
CA TYR A 110 7.04 -2.86 -0.84
C TYR A 110 5.89 -3.48 -0.06
N ALA A 111 5.76 -4.81 -0.08
CA ALA A 111 4.74 -5.49 0.72
C ALA A 111 4.94 -5.27 2.23
N GLU A 112 6.19 -5.35 2.69
CA GLU A 112 6.56 -5.03 4.08
C GLU A 112 6.29 -3.56 4.42
N PHE A 113 6.54 -2.65 3.49
CA PHE A 113 6.24 -1.23 3.67
C PHE A 113 4.73 -0.99 3.80
N ALA A 114 3.91 -1.56 2.92
CA ALA A 114 2.45 -1.49 3.02
C ALA A 114 1.95 -2.01 4.37
N PHE A 115 2.47 -3.16 4.82
CA PHE A 115 2.12 -3.72 6.12
C PHE A 115 2.56 -2.82 7.29
N THR A 116 3.71 -2.16 7.17
CA THR A 116 4.22 -1.20 8.18
C THR A 116 3.30 0.02 8.31
N ILE A 117 2.79 0.55 7.21
CA ILE A 117 1.79 1.63 7.20
C ILE A 117 0.53 1.18 7.94
N VAL A 118 -0.07 0.07 7.49
CA VAL A 118 -1.34 -0.43 8.05
C VAL A 118 -1.22 -0.79 9.53
N SER A 119 -0.14 -1.45 9.92
CA SER A 119 0.13 -1.79 11.34
C SER A 119 0.26 -0.55 12.22
N SER A 120 0.81 0.53 11.68
CA SER A 120 0.99 1.77 12.43
C SER A 120 -0.32 2.52 12.60
N LEU A 121 -1.16 2.55 11.57
CA LEU A 121 -2.54 3.04 11.67
C LEU A 121 -3.32 2.27 12.74
N PHE A 122 -3.24 0.95 12.71
CA PHE A 122 -3.96 0.09 13.67
C PHE A 122 -3.49 0.29 15.11
N THR A 123 -2.18 0.46 15.33
CA THR A 123 -1.61 0.66 16.67
C THR A 123 -1.74 2.10 17.18
N GLY A 124 -2.39 2.99 16.43
CA GLY A 124 -2.58 4.39 16.81
C GLY A 124 -1.30 5.22 16.76
N ARG A 125 -0.24 4.72 16.11
CA ARG A 125 0.95 5.51 15.84
C ARG A 125 0.61 6.53 14.77
N ARG A 126 0.79 7.82 15.07
CA ARG A 126 0.60 8.89 14.09
C ARG A 126 1.55 8.66 12.91
N ILE A 127 0.97 8.71 11.72
CA ILE A 127 1.64 8.73 10.42
C ILE A 127 1.47 10.13 9.86
#